data_AF-A0A7Y2J4V8-F1
#
_entry.id   AF-A0A7Y2J4V8-F1
#
_cell.length_a   1.000
_cell.length_b   1.000
_cell.length_c   1.000
_cell.angle_alpha   90.00
_cell.angle_beta   90.00
_cell.angle_gamma   90.00
#
_symmetry.space_group_name_H-M   'P 1'
#
loop_
_entity.id
_entity.type
_entity.pdbx_description
1 polymer ?
#
loop_
_entity_poly.entity_id
_entity_poly.type
_entity_poly.pdbx_seq_one_letter_code
_entity_poly.pdbx_strand_id
1 'polypeptide(L)' 'MATVIPAKHLAPYNALAGTISKGQTADLVLLEKNPFEDMTTLKNPELVIKDGIVLNKSMLNEKLNQLDKLLNN' A
#
# COMPACT_ATOMS: atom_id res chain seq x y z
N MET A 1 -4.43 5.34 12.23
CA MET A 1 -3.13 6.01 12.03
C MET A 1 -2.22 5.05 11.25
N ALA A 2 -2.13 5.14 9.92
CA ALA A 2 -1.44 4.11 9.11
C ALA A 2 -0.48 4.64 8.04
N THR A 3 -0.43 5.96 7.80
CA THR A 3 0.40 6.55 6.73
C THR A 3 1.37 7.58 7.30
N VAL A 4 0.92 8.82 7.49
CA VAL A 4 1.78 9.96 7.90
C VAL A 4 2.46 9.74 9.25
N ILE A 5 1.74 9.19 10.23
CA ILE A 5 2.23 9.09 11.62
C ILE A 5 3.40 8.10 11.72
N PRO A 6 3.28 6.85 11.26
CA PRO A 6 4.42 5.94 11.20
C PRO A 6 5.59 6.49 10.38
N ALA A 7 5.33 7.11 9.22
CA ALA A 7 6.38 7.65 8.36
C ALA A 7 7.19 8.75 9.06
N LYS A 8 6.52 9.68 9.76
CA LYS A 8 7.18 10.73 10.56
C LYS A 8 7.94 10.15 11.75
N HIS A 9 7.48 9.05 12.34
CA HIS A 9 8.19 8.45 13.47
C HIS A 9 9.48 7.73 13.02
N LEU A 10 9.42 7.01 11.88
CA LEU A 10 10.55 6.25 11.35
C LEU A 10 11.58 7.12 10.61
N ALA A 11 11.12 8.19 9.95
CA ALA A 11 11.96 9.10 9.17
C ALA A 11 11.65 10.57 9.54
N PRO A 12 12.02 11.02 10.76
CA PRO A 12 11.53 12.28 11.35
C PRO A 12 11.90 13.54 10.57
N TYR A 13 12.96 13.51 9.77
CA TYR A 13 13.46 14.69 9.04
C TYR A 13 13.31 14.58 7.52
N ASN A 14 12.97 13.40 7.00
CA ASN A 14 13.02 13.09 5.57
C ASN A 14 12.00 12.03 5.17
N ALA A 15 10.81 12.01 5.79
CA ALA A 15 9.74 11.09 5.40
C ALA A 15 9.37 11.25 3.92
N LEU A 16 9.84 10.30 3.10
CA LEU A 16 9.55 10.25 1.67
C LEU A 16 8.25 9.50 1.36
N ALA A 17 7.52 9.01 2.36
CA ALA A 17 6.30 8.22 2.20
C ALA A 17 5.19 8.68 3.17
N GLY A 18 3.96 8.20 2.95
CA GLY A 18 2.83 8.40 3.87
C GLY A 18 1.91 9.58 3.52
N THR A 19 2.26 10.40 2.54
CA THR A 19 1.37 11.40 1.91
C THR A 19 1.46 11.29 0.39
N ILE A 20 0.54 11.97 -0.31
CA ILE A 20 0.61 12.13 -1.78
C ILE A 20 1.14 13.54 -2.05
N SER A 21 2.41 13.67 -2.42
CA SER A 21 3.06 14.95 -2.69
C SER A 21 4.24 14.79 -3.64
N LYS A 22 4.61 15.87 -4.34
CA LYS A 22 5.74 15.86 -5.27
C LYS A 22 7.05 15.56 -4.52
N GLY A 23 7.92 14.73 -5.12
CA GLY A 23 9.20 14.34 -4.55
C GLY A 23 9.15 13.20 -3.53
N GLN A 24 7.97 12.66 -3.24
CA GLN A 24 7.79 11.45 -2.41
C GLN A 24 7.79 10.17 -3.24
N THR A 25 7.95 9.03 -2.57
CA THR A 25 7.85 7.71 -3.20
C THR A 25 6.47 7.53 -3.83
N ALA A 26 6.43 6.87 -4.98
CA ALA A 26 5.21 6.59 -5.70
C ALA A 26 4.51 5.35 -5.09
N ASP A 27 4.08 5.49 -3.84
CA ASP A 27 3.37 4.47 -3.07
C ASP A 27 1.91 4.87 -2.91
N LEU A 28 1.01 4.12 -3.55
CA LEU A 28 -0.42 4.45 -3.64
C LEU A 28 -1.27 3.18 -3.53
N VAL A 29 -2.48 3.34 -2.98
CA VAL A 29 -3.48 2.28 -2.92
C VAL A 29 -4.79 2.85 -3.47
N LEU A 30 -5.36 2.18 -4.47
CA LEU A 30 -6.67 2.51 -5.03
C LEU A 30 -7.74 1.63 -4.43
N LEU A 31 -8.85 2.24 -4.05
CA LEU A 31 -9.99 1.58 -3.39
C LEU A 31 -11.23 1.75 -4.25
N GLU A 32 -12.09 0.74 -4.28
CA GLU A 32 -13.37 0.80 -5.00
C GLU A 32 -14.34 1.80 -4.35
N LYS A 33 -14.31 1.88 -3.02
CA LYS A 33 -15.23 2.70 -2.21
C LYS A 33 -14.50 3.74 -1.38
N ASN A 34 -15.24 4.77 -1.00
CA ASN A 34 -14.77 5.82 -0.10
C ASN A 34 -14.45 5.23 1.29
N PRO A 35 -13.19 5.29 1.75
CA PRO A 35 -12.83 4.77 3.06
C PRO A 35 -13.50 5.53 4.22
N PHE A 36 -13.87 6.81 4.04
CA PHE A 36 -14.57 7.56 5.09
C PHE A 36 -15.98 7.04 5.38
N GLU A 37 -16.59 6.33 4.43
CA GLU A 37 -17.89 5.68 4.58
C GLU A 37 -17.76 4.23 5.05
N ASP A 38 -16.77 3.51 4.52
CA ASP A 38 -16.52 2.11 4.84
C ASP A 38 -15.02 1.81 4.89
N MET A 39 -14.47 1.69 6.11
CA MET A 39 -13.06 1.36 6.34
C MET A 39 -12.70 -0.06 5.87
N THR A 40 -13.66 -0.98 5.70
CA THR A 40 -13.38 -2.35 5.29
C THR A 40 -12.87 -2.44 3.84
N THR A 41 -13.12 -1.42 3.03
CA THR A 41 -12.58 -1.27 1.67
C THR A 41 -11.04 -1.34 1.64
N LEU A 42 -10.37 -0.93 2.73
CA LEU A 42 -8.90 -0.98 2.85
C LEU A 42 -8.33 -2.41 2.83
N LYS A 43 -9.15 -3.43 3.15
CA LYS A 43 -8.71 -4.83 3.15
C LYS A 43 -8.61 -5.43 1.75
N ASN A 44 -9.35 -4.88 0.79
CA ASN A 44 -9.45 -5.40 -0.57
C ASN A 44 -9.19 -4.27 -1.58
N PRO A 45 -7.95 -3.75 -1.65
CA PRO A 45 -7.63 -2.70 -2.61
C PRO A 45 -7.77 -3.22 -4.04
N GLU A 46 -8.18 -2.33 -4.94
CA GLU A 46 -8.33 -2.64 -6.37
C GLU A 46 -6.95 -2.64 -7.07
N LEU A 47 -6.10 -1.70 -6.68
CA LEU A 47 -4.76 -1.53 -7.23
C LEU A 47 -3.79 -1.09 -6.13
N VAL A 48 -2.57 -1.61 -6.20
CA VAL A 48 -1.45 -1.12 -5.41
C VAL A 48 -0.37 -0.61 -6.35
N ILE A 49 0.19 0.56 -6.07
CA ILE A 49 1.39 1.07 -6.72
C ILE A 49 2.46 1.14 -5.64
N LYS A 50 3.60 0.48 -5.88
CA LYS A 50 4.76 0.51 -4.97
C LYS A 50 5.99 0.93 -5.76
N ASP A 51 6.66 2.00 -5.32
CA ASP A 51 7.84 2.56 -5.99
C ASP A 51 7.63 2.77 -7.51
N GLY A 52 6.41 3.17 -7.88
CA GLY A 52 6.00 3.37 -9.28
C GLY A 52 5.61 2.11 -10.05
N ILE A 53 5.75 0.92 -9.45
CA ILE A 53 5.35 -0.35 -10.06
C ILE A 53 3.87 -0.58 -9.79
N VAL A 54 3.09 -0.73 -10.85
CA VAL A 54 1.66 -1.03 -10.80
C VAL A 54 1.47 -2.53 -10.54
N LEU A 55 0.78 -2.86 -9.46
CA LEU A 55 0.43 -4.22 -9.04
C LEU A 55 -1.08 -4.37 -9.08
N ASN A 56 -1.58 -5.04 -10.11
CA ASN A 56 -3.00 -5.38 -10.21
C ASN A 56 -3.36 -6.60 -9.34
N LYS A 57 -4.65 -6.85 -9.18
CA LYS A 57 -5.18 -7.92 -8.34
C LYS A 57 -4.65 -9.31 -8.71
N SER A 58 -4.47 -9.61 -10.00
CA SER A 58 -3.89 -10.89 -10.44
C SER A 58 -2.45 -11.05 -9.96
N MET A 59 -1.62 -10.01 -10.16
CA MET A 59 -0.23 -10.00 -9.73
C MET A 59 -0.09 -10.09 -8.21
N LEU A 60 -0.99 -9.44 -7.46
CA LEU A 60 -1.03 -9.53 -6.00
C LEU A 60 -1.35 -10.95 -5.54
N ASN A 61 -2.36 -11.59 -6.13
CA ASN A 61 -2.73 -12.97 -5.82
C ASN A 61 -1.59 -13.95 -6.15
N GLU A 62 -0.90 -13.77 -7.27
CA GLU A 62 0.28 -14.57 -7.62
C GLU A 62 1.38 -14.45 -6.57
N LYS A 63 1.69 -13.23 -6.11
CA LYS A 63 2.68 -12.99 -5.05
C LYS A 63 2.26 -13.60 -3.71
N LEU A 64 0.98 -13.51 -3.34
CA LEU A 64 0.45 -14.13 -2.13
C LEU A 64 0.59 -15.65 -2.19
N ASN A 65 0.21 -16.27 -3.31
CA ASN A 65 0.37 -17.71 -3.52
C ASN A 65 1.83 -18.16 -3.46
N GLN A 66 2.77 -17.35 -3.95
CA GLN A 66 4.21 -17.62 -3.83
C GLN A 66 4.64 -17.56 -2.36
N LEU A 67 4.18 -16.57 -1.60
CA LEU A 67 4.48 -16.42 -0.18
C LEU A 67 3.95 -17.61 0.62
N ASP A 68 2.70 -18.04 0.37
CA ASP A 68 2.09 -19.18 1.05
C ASP A 68 2.87 -20.48 0.79
N LYS A 69 3.38 -20.68 -0.42
CA LYS A 69 4.24 -21.82 -0.74
C LYS A 69 5.58 -21.78 0.01
N LEU A 70 6.12 -20.59 0.28
CA LEU A 70 7.37 -20.43 1.03
C LEU A 70 7.18 -20.64 2.53
N LEU A 71 6.03 -20.26 3.08
CA LEU A 71 5.73 -20.36 4.52
C LEU A 71 5.23 -21.75 4.94
N ASN A 72 4.67 -22.53 4.02
CA ASN A 72 4.13 -23.88 4.28
C ASN A 72 5.07 -25.02 3.85
N ASN A 73 6.33 -24.70 3.52
CA ASN A 73 7.44 -25.66 3.34
C ASN A 73 8.38 -25.61 4.56
#